data_AF-A0A2X1J3M3-F1
#
_entry.id   AF-A0A2X1J3M3-F1
#
_cell.length_a   1.000
_cell.length_b   1.000
_cell.length_c   1.000
_cell.angle_alpha   90.00
_cell.angle_beta   90.00
_cell.angle_gamma   90.00
#
_symmetry.space_group_name_H-M   'P 1'
#
loop_
_entity.id
_entity.type
_entity.pdbx_description
1 polymer ?
#
loop_
_entity_poly.entity_id
_entity_poly.type
_entity_poly.pdbx_seq_one_letter_code
_entity_poly.pdbx_strand_id
1 'polypeptide(L)' 'MMRAMMMEFPDDPACDYLDRQYMLGDNVMVAPVFTEAGDVQFYLPEGRWTHLVAQR' A
#
# COMPACT_ATOMS: atom_id res chain seq x y z
N MET A 1 11.35 -5.88 5.61
CA MET A 1 11.54 -6.34 4.21
C MET A 1 10.40 -5.78 3.36
N MET A 2 10.57 -5.68 2.03
CA MET A 2 9.51 -5.28 1.10
C MET A 2 8.74 -6.52 0.61
N ARG A 3 7.41 -6.46 0.57
CA ARG A 3 6.54 -7.54 0.09
C ARG A 3 5.46 -6.99 -0.84
N ALA A 4 5.21 -7.69 -1.95
CA ALA A 4 4.12 -7.38 -2.87
C ALA A 4 2.76 -7.56 -2.17
N MET A 5 1.75 -6.79 -2.60
CA MET A 5 0.42 -6.83 -1.98
C MET A 5 -0.21 -8.22 -2.05
N MET A 6 -0.13 -8.91 -3.20
CA MET A 6 -0.67 -10.26 -3.37
C MET A 6 -0.04 -11.32 -2.44
N MET A 7 1.18 -11.09 -1.95
CA MET A 7 1.80 -12.01 -0.98
C MET A 7 1.26 -11.81 0.43
N GLU A 8 0.86 -10.58 0.79
CA GLU A 8 0.31 -10.27 2.10
C GLU A 8 -1.22 -10.50 2.15
N PHE A 9 -1.91 -10.24 1.04
CA PHE A 9 -3.37 -10.35 0.91
C PHE A 9 -3.72 -11.27 -0.28
N PRO A 10 -3.40 -12.58 -0.20
CA PRO A 10 -3.57 -13.50 -1.32
C PRO A 10 -5.04 -13.78 -1.66
N ASP A 11 -5.96 -13.57 -0.72
CA ASP A 11 -7.39 -13.79 -0.91
C ASP A 11 -8.12 -12.57 -1.50
N ASP A 12 -7.41 -11.44 -1.68
CA ASP A 12 -7.96 -10.21 -2.23
C ASP A 12 -7.56 -10.05 -3.72
N PRO A 13 -8.49 -10.27 -4.66
CA PRO A 13 -8.18 -10.18 -6.10
C PRO A 13 -7.81 -8.76 -6.54
N ALA A 14 -8.10 -7.72 -5.74
CA ALA A 14 -7.65 -6.37 -6.04
C ALA A 14 -6.11 -6.25 -5.94
N CYS A 15 -5.45 -7.17 -5.23
CA CYS A 15 -4.01 -7.14 -4.98
C CYS A 15 -3.16 -7.82 -6.07
N ASP A 16 -3.75 -8.57 -6.99
CA ASP A 16 -3.05 -9.39 -8.01
C ASP A 16 -2.10 -8.58 -8.89
N TYR A 17 -2.50 -7.35 -9.25
CA TYR A 17 -1.79 -6.50 -10.20
C TYR A 17 -1.21 -5.23 -9.57
N LEU A 18 -1.17 -5.15 -8.24
CA LEU A 18 -0.62 -3.98 -7.54
C LEU A 18 0.91 -4.04 -7.54
N ASP A 19 1.52 -3.25 -8.43
CA ASP A 19 2.97 -3.12 -8.60
C ASP A 19 3.53 -1.77 -8.13
N ARG A 20 2.66 -0.75 -7.94
CA ARG A 20 3.03 0.61 -7.50
C ARG A 20 2.91 0.86 -5.99
N GLN A 21 2.60 -0.18 -5.20
CA GLN A 21 2.53 -0.13 -3.75
C GLN A 21 2.99 -1.46 -3.14
N TYR A 22 3.43 -1.44 -1.89
CA TYR A 22 3.97 -2.63 -1.23
C TYR A 22 3.81 -2.57 0.29
N MET A 23 3.97 -3.73 0.94
CA MET A 23 4.06 -3.84 2.39
C MET A 23 5.52 -3.77 2.85
N LEU A 24 5.80 -2.90 3.82
CA LEU A 24 7.07 -2.77 4.52
C LEU A 24 6.98 -3.47 5.88
N GLY A 25 7.35 -4.75 5.90
CA GLY A 25 7.02 -5.62 7.02
C GLY A 25 5.50 -5.79 7.15
N ASP A 26 5.05 -6.21 8.34
CA ASP A 26 3.70 -6.76 8.51
C ASP A 26 2.61 -5.69 8.63
N ASN A 27 2.96 -4.45 9.00
CA ASN A 27 1.98 -3.46 9.46
C ASN A 27 2.02 -2.11 8.72
N VAL A 28 2.88 -1.95 7.73
CA VAL A 28 3.04 -0.66 7.03
C VAL A 28 2.88 -0.86 5.54
N MET A 29 1.87 -0.24 4.94
CA MET A 29 1.74 -0.14 3.48
C MET A 29 2.38 1.15 2.98
N VAL A 30 3.13 1.07 1.90
CA VAL A 30 3.82 2.19 1.25
C VAL A 30 3.37 2.30 -0.20
N ALA A 31 2.89 3.48 -0.59
CA ALA A 31 2.57 3.86 -1.97
C ALA A 31 3.40 5.09 -2.38
N PRO A 32 4.54 4.90 -3.08
CA PRO A 32 5.37 6.01 -3.53
C PRO A 32 4.64 6.92 -4.52
N VAL A 33 4.92 8.23 -4.44
CA VAL A 33 4.39 9.22 -5.40
C VAL A 33 5.30 9.27 -6.62
N PHE A 34 4.75 8.98 -7.80
CA PHE A 34 5.48 8.99 -9.08
C PHE A 34 5.16 10.19 -9.98
N THR A 35 4.42 11.17 -9.44
CA THR A 35 4.07 12.41 -10.14
C THR A 35 4.79 13.59 -9.50
N GLU A 36 5.18 14.58 -10.31
CA GLU A 36 5.77 15.82 -9.79
C GLU A 36 4.76 16.63 -8.95
N ALA A 37 3.48 16.57 -9.32
CA ALA A 37 2.40 17.29 -8.66
C ALA A 37 2.07 16.76 -7.25
N GLY A 38 2.51 15.55 -6.89
CA GLY A 38 2.22 14.95 -5.59
C GLY A 38 1.06 13.95 -5.59
N ASP A 39 0.34 13.82 -6.70
CA ASP A 39 -0.81 12.93 -6.83
C ASP A 39 -0.40 11.46 -6.82
N VAL A 40 -1.12 10.67 -6.01
CA VAL A 40 -0.95 9.22 -5.92
C VAL A 40 -2.31 8.54 -5.73
N GLN A 41 -2.48 7.41 -6.40
CA GLN A 41 -3.63 6.53 -6.21
C GLN A 41 -3.12 5.18 -5.71
N PHE A 42 -3.76 4.68 -4.66
CA PHE A 42 -3.43 3.41 -4.05
C PHE A 42 -4.69 2.73 -3.54
N TYR A 43 -4.60 1.42 -3.37
CA TYR A 43 -5.64 0.57 -2.81
C TYR A 43 -5.31 0.25 -1.35
N LEU A 44 -6.35 0.22 -0.51
CA LEU A 44 -6.26 -0.27 0.86
C LEU A 44 -7.12 -1.53 0.97
N PRO A 45 -6.52 -2.68 1.30
CA PRO A 45 -7.26 -3.87 1.68
C PRO A 45 -8.17 -3.63 2.88
N GLU A 46 -9.11 -4.54 3.10
CA GLU A 46 -10.05 -4.47 4.23
C GLU A 46 -9.33 -4.20 5.56
N GLY A 47 -9.87 -3.27 6.33
CA GLY A 47 -9.36 -2.90 7.64
C GLY A 47 -9.36 -1.40 7.89
N ARG A 48 -8.98 -1.02 9.11
CA ARG A 48 -8.78 0.38 9.46
C ARG A 48 -7.30 0.73 9.35
N TRP A 49 -6.98 1.52 8.35
CA TRP A 49 -5.64 2.05 8.14
C TRP A 49 -5.49 3.42 8.81
N THR A 50 -4.29 3.72 9.30
CA THR A 50 -3.93 5.02 9.86
C THR A 50 -2.66 5.50 9.20
N HIS A 51 -2.66 6.75 8.74
CA HIS A 51 -1.49 7.33 8.11
C HIS A 51 -0.39 7.59 9.15
N LEU A 52 0.77 6.94 8.99
CA LEU A 52 1.83 6.89 10.00
C LEU A 52 2.38 8.28 10.39
N VAL A 53 2.52 9.18 9.42
CA VAL A 53 3.18 10.49 9.58
C VAL A 53 2.23 11.69 9.52
N ALA A 54 0.93 11.47 9.30
CA ALA A 54 -0.03 12.58 9.18
C ALA A 54 -0.64 12.98 10.52
N GLN A 55 -0.17 12.37 11.61
CA GLN A 55 -0.54 12.78 12.96
C GLN A 55 0.17 14.11 13.27
N ARG A 56 -0.56 15.21 13.04
CA ARG A 56 -0.39 16.44 13.81
C ARG A 56 -1.25 16.36 15.07
#